data_AF-A0A920S0I4-F1
#
_entry.id   AF-A0A920S0I4-F1
#
_cell.length_a   1.000
_cell.length_b   1.000
_cell.length_c   1.000
_cell.angle_alpha   90.00
_cell.angle_beta   90.00
_cell.angle_gamma   90.00
#
_symmetry.space_group_name_H-M   'P 1'
#
loop_
_entity.id
_entity.type
_entity.pdbx_description
1 polymer ?
#
loop_
_entity_poly.entity_id
_entity_poly.type
_entity_poly.pdbx_seq_one_letter_code
_entity_poly.pdbx_strand_id
1 'polypeptide(L)'
;MADFEDSCSPTWSNIVQGQINLRDAINGTIEFIRDSDQKRYSLNENTATLIVRPRGWHLNEKHILINGEEVSGSLFDFALYLSNNYQSLNSKGSGPYFYLPKLESHLEARLWNDVFVEAQVFLKIEQGTIKATVLIETILAAFEMNEILYELKDHSAGLNCGRWDYIFSFIKRFRNDPSCILPNRDEVTMTRHFLNSYVDELIKTCHKRNVHAMGGMAAQIPIKNDAEKNKLAMDKVQSDKLREAKAGHDGTWIAHPGLSTIAMDAFDSVMANNPNQISNKRNDVNTTLVIY
;
A
#
# COMPACT_ATOMS: atom_id res chain seq x y z
N MET A 1 4.55 1.88 -5.90
CA MET A 1 4.87 0.78 -4.97
C MET A 1 5.39 -0.38 -5.78
N ALA A 2 6.60 -0.86 -5.50
CA ALA A 2 7.11 -2.12 -6.03
C ALA A 2 6.76 -3.25 -5.05
N ASP A 3 6.38 -4.40 -5.57
CA ASP A 3 5.62 -5.38 -4.79
C ASP A 3 6.26 -6.77 -4.79
N PHE A 4 6.56 -7.28 -3.60
CA PHE A 4 6.98 -8.66 -3.36
C PHE A 4 5.84 -9.53 -2.81
N GLU A 5 4.64 -8.95 -2.66
CA GLU A 5 3.49 -9.59 -2.03
C GLU A 5 2.44 -10.01 -3.08
N ASP A 6 1.18 -9.59 -3.00
CA ASP A 6 0.07 -10.23 -3.73
C ASP A 6 0.18 -10.19 -5.27
N SER A 7 0.90 -9.23 -5.86
CA SER A 7 1.11 -9.19 -7.32
C SER A 7 2.36 -9.96 -7.78
N CYS A 8 3.10 -10.57 -6.85
CA CYS A 8 4.34 -11.30 -7.11
C CYS A 8 4.20 -12.76 -6.68
N SER A 9 4.37 -13.69 -7.62
CA SER A 9 4.62 -15.09 -7.23
C SER A 9 6.02 -15.19 -6.61
N PRO A 10 6.17 -15.58 -5.33
CA PRO A 10 7.42 -15.47 -4.58
C PRO A 10 8.38 -16.63 -4.88
N THR A 11 8.68 -16.84 -6.18
CA THR A 11 9.77 -17.73 -6.57
C THR A 11 11.10 -17.10 -6.18
N TRP A 12 12.11 -17.92 -5.87
CA TRP A 12 13.45 -17.43 -5.54
C TRP A 12 13.98 -16.45 -6.59
N SER A 13 13.82 -16.81 -7.87
CA SER A 13 14.23 -15.97 -9.00
C SER A 13 13.54 -14.60 -8.98
N ASN A 14 12.21 -14.56 -8.78
CA ASN A 14 11.47 -13.30 -8.75
C ASN A 14 11.89 -12.41 -7.57
N ILE A 15 12.06 -12.99 -6.38
CA ILE A 15 12.45 -12.22 -5.19
C ILE A 15 13.86 -11.65 -5.38
N VAL A 16 14.84 -12.49 -5.73
CA VAL A 16 16.24 -12.04 -5.91
C VAL A 16 16.37 -11.06 -7.07
N GLN A 17 15.76 -11.35 -8.22
CA GLN A 17 15.79 -10.44 -9.37
C GLN A 17 15.06 -9.13 -9.06
N GLY A 18 13.96 -9.17 -8.31
CA GLY A 18 13.27 -7.96 -7.86
C GLY A 18 14.17 -7.08 -6.99
N GLN A 19 14.94 -7.66 -6.06
CA GLN A 19 15.91 -6.91 -5.25
C GLN A 19 17.02 -6.27 -6.12
N ILE A 20 17.51 -6.98 -7.13
CA ILE A 20 18.47 -6.44 -8.12
C ILE A 20 17.84 -5.27 -8.88
N ASN A 21 16.62 -5.45 -9.38
CA ASN A 21 15.89 -4.41 -10.12
C ASN A 21 15.70 -3.15 -9.26
N LEU A 22 15.33 -3.30 -7.99
CA LEU A 22 15.17 -2.16 -7.08
C LEU A 22 16.47 -1.41 -6.85
N ARG A 23 17.58 -2.14 -6.66
CA ARG A 23 18.90 -1.53 -6.51
C ARG A 23 19.30 -0.74 -7.75
N ASP A 24 19.13 -1.33 -8.92
CA ASP A 24 19.51 -0.69 -10.18
C ASP A 24 18.58 0.50 -10.47
N ALA A 25 17.30 0.42 -10.12
CA ALA A 25 16.36 1.53 -10.23
C ALA A 25 16.74 2.71 -9.33
N ILE A 26 17.07 2.42 -8.07
CA ILE A 26 17.51 3.43 -7.10
C ILE A 26 18.83 4.06 -7.54
N ASN A 27 19.75 3.29 -8.12
CA ASN A 27 21.01 3.83 -8.65
C ASN A 27 20.82 4.63 -9.94
N GLY A 28 19.67 4.51 -10.62
CA GLY A 28 19.39 5.19 -11.87
C GLY A 28 19.90 4.43 -13.10
N THR A 29 20.23 3.15 -12.96
CA THR A 29 20.89 2.33 -13.98
C THR A 29 20.03 1.18 -14.48
N ILE A 30 18.80 1.02 -13.98
CA ILE A 30 17.90 -0.02 -14.48
C ILE A 30 17.53 0.24 -15.93
N GLU A 31 17.64 -0.81 -16.74
CA GLU A 31 17.23 -0.79 -18.13
C GLU A 31 16.60 -2.11 -18.53
N PHE A 32 15.69 -2.04 -19.50
CA PHE A 32 15.11 -3.23 -20.12
C PHE A 32 15.18 -3.10 -21.63
N ILE A 33 15.70 -4.13 -22.30
CA ILE A 33 15.71 -4.22 -23.76
C ILE A 33 14.75 -5.33 -24.13
N ARG A 34 13.73 -4.99 -24.93
CA ARG A 34 12.73 -5.95 -25.35
C ARG A 34 13.25 -6.75 -26.55
N ASP A 35 13.39 -8.06 -26.39
CA ASP A 35 13.96 -8.94 -27.42
C ASP A 35 13.27 -8.85 -28.78
N SER A 36 11.94 -8.67 -28.80
CA SER A 36 11.13 -8.69 -30.01
C SER A 36 11.46 -7.59 -31.02
N ASP A 37 11.91 -6.43 -30.55
CA ASP A 37 12.15 -5.25 -31.39
C ASP A 37 13.35 -4.40 -30.94
N GLN A 38 14.14 -4.91 -30.00
CA GLN A 38 15.30 -4.25 -29.40
C GLN A 38 14.97 -2.87 -28.79
N LYS A 39 13.69 -2.63 -28.47
CA LYS A 39 13.28 -1.38 -27.86
C LYS A 39 13.83 -1.30 -26.43
N ARG A 40 14.59 -0.25 -26.16
CA ARG A 40 15.18 0.05 -24.86
C ARG A 40 14.23 0.90 -24.02
N TYR A 41 14.11 0.55 -22.74
CA TYR A 41 13.40 1.28 -21.70
C TYR A 41 14.40 1.66 -20.61
N SER A 42 14.43 2.93 -20.25
CA SER A 42 15.27 3.51 -19.20
C SER A 42 14.43 4.48 -18.35
N LEU A 43 14.97 4.91 -17.22
CA LEU A 43 14.30 5.87 -16.36
C LEU A 43 14.29 7.28 -16.98
N ASN A 44 13.24 8.03 -16.72
CA ASN A 44 13.21 9.48 -16.93
C ASN A 44 14.08 10.19 -15.87
N GLU A 45 14.39 11.47 -16.09
CA GLU A 45 15.14 12.28 -15.12
C GLU A 45 14.44 12.38 -13.76
N ASN A 46 13.12 12.60 -13.79
CA ASN A 46 12.27 12.65 -12.61
C ASN A 46 11.37 11.42 -12.59
N THR A 47 11.47 10.64 -11.52
CA THR A 47 10.72 9.40 -11.32
C THR A 47 9.79 9.50 -10.12
N ALA A 48 8.79 8.64 -10.07
CA ALA A 48 7.94 8.51 -8.90
C ALA A 48 8.77 8.01 -7.69
N THR A 49 8.42 8.47 -6.49
CA THR A 49 9.01 7.97 -5.25
C THR A 49 8.78 6.46 -5.12
N LEU A 50 9.87 5.72 -4.95
CA LEU A 50 9.83 4.27 -4.80
C LEU A 50 9.48 3.88 -3.36
N ILE A 51 8.53 2.98 -3.20
CA ILE A 51 8.08 2.40 -1.93
C ILE A 51 7.95 0.89 -2.15
N VAL A 52 8.42 0.08 -1.22
CA VAL A 52 8.43 -1.39 -1.34
C VAL A 52 7.39 -2.03 -0.45
N ARG A 53 6.62 -2.98 -0.98
CA ARG A 53 5.73 -3.84 -0.19
C ARG A 53 6.38 -5.20 0.00
N PRO A 54 6.92 -5.54 1.19
CA PRO A 54 7.40 -6.88 1.49
C PRO A 54 6.23 -7.85 1.66
N ARG A 55 6.51 -9.15 1.64
CA ARG A 55 5.54 -10.19 2.02
C ARG A 55 4.97 -9.96 3.42
N GLY A 56 3.71 -10.36 3.65
CA GLY A 56 3.08 -10.31 4.97
C GLY A 56 3.61 -11.36 5.95
N TRP A 57 3.37 -11.16 7.25
CA TRP A 57 3.97 -11.95 8.35
C TRP A 57 3.76 -13.47 8.28
N HIS A 58 2.72 -13.91 7.58
CA HIS A 58 2.35 -15.32 7.45
C HIS A 58 3.16 -16.07 6.38
N LEU A 59 4.01 -15.38 5.61
CA LEU A 59 4.81 -15.97 4.53
C LEU A 59 6.27 -16.16 4.94
N ASN A 60 6.80 -17.35 4.68
CA ASN A 60 8.20 -17.69 4.87
C ASN A 60 9.02 -17.54 3.58
N GLU A 61 10.34 -17.43 3.73
CA GLU A 61 11.34 -17.61 2.68
C GLU A 61 12.05 -18.95 2.86
N LYS A 62 11.48 -19.98 2.22
CA LYS A 62 11.93 -21.37 2.36
C LYS A 62 13.33 -21.68 1.85
N HIS A 63 13.95 -20.79 1.05
CA HIS A 63 15.27 -21.04 0.48
C HIS A 63 16.41 -20.66 1.45
N ILE A 64 16.10 -19.98 2.56
CA ILE A 64 17.08 -19.56 3.57
C ILE A 64 16.65 -20.09 4.93
N LEU A 65 17.58 -20.76 5.60
CA LEU A 65 17.38 -21.32 6.93
C LEU A 65 18.30 -20.64 7.95
N ILE A 66 17.77 -20.33 9.12
CA ILE A 66 18.55 -19.95 10.31
C ILE A 66 18.25 -20.98 11.39
N ASN A 67 19.29 -21.65 11.90
CA ASN A 67 19.15 -22.75 12.87
C ASN A 67 18.21 -23.88 12.40
N GLY A 68 18.10 -24.09 11.09
CA GLY A 68 17.23 -25.10 10.49
C GLY A 68 15.77 -24.67 10.26
N GLU A 69 15.40 -23.44 10.62
CA GLU A 69 14.04 -22.91 10.41
C GLU A 69 14.02 -21.92 9.24
N GLU A 70 12.95 -21.96 8.44
CA GLU A 70 12.72 -21.01 7.36
C GLU A 70 12.62 -19.59 7.92
N VAL A 71 13.31 -18.64 7.28
CA VAL A 71 13.23 -17.24 7.71
C VAL A 71 11.89 -16.62 7.29
N SER A 72 11.45 -15.58 8.00
CA SER A 72 10.28 -14.80 7.58
C SER A 72 10.53 -14.13 6.22
N GLY A 73 9.59 -14.27 5.29
CA GLY A 73 9.63 -13.59 4.00
C GLY A 73 9.57 -12.06 4.16
N SER A 74 8.80 -11.56 5.13
CA SER A 74 8.74 -10.15 5.49
C SER A 74 10.10 -9.57 5.84
N LEU A 75 10.83 -10.27 6.73
CA LEU A 75 12.17 -9.84 7.17
C LEU A 75 13.19 -9.96 6.05
N PHE A 76 13.11 -11.01 5.23
CA PHE A 76 14.00 -11.20 4.09
C PHE A 76 13.89 -10.05 3.07
N ASP A 77 12.65 -9.72 2.66
CA ASP A 77 12.39 -8.67 1.67
C ASP A 77 12.80 -7.29 2.20
N PHE A 78 12.46 -7.00 3.45
CA PHE A 78 12.81 -5.76 4.14
C PHE A 78 14.33 -5.59 4.28
N ALA A 79 15.02 -6.61 4.82
CA ALA A 79 16.44 -6.52 5.13
C ALA A 79 17.28 -6.36 3.87
N LEU A 80 16.98 -7.11 2.80
CA LEU A 80 17.70 -6.97 1.52
C LEU A 80 17.46 -5.62 0.87
N TYR A 81 16.23 -5.11 0.88
CA TYR A 81 15.96 -3.80 0.31
C TYR A 81 16.67 -2.70 1.09
N LEU A 82 16.56 -2.69 2.42
CA LEU A 82 17.15 -1.64 3.25
C LEU A 82 18.68 -1.63 3.13
N SER A 83 19.32 -2.78 3.33
CA SER A 83 20.78 -2.90 3.36
C SER A 83 21.45 -2.53 2.04
N ASN A 84 20.83 -2.90 0.91
CA ASN A 84 21.41 -2.62 -0.41
C ASN A 84 21.20 -1.17 -0.87
N ASN A 85 20.21 -0.46 -0.34
CA ASN A 85 19.72 0.78 -0.96
C ASN A 85 19.79 2.02 -0.08
N TYR A 86 19.86 1.89 1.25
CA TYR A 86 19.78 3.03 2.16
C TYR A 86 20.75 4.16 1.80
N GLN A 87 22.03 3.85 1.57
CA GLN A 87 23.04 4.88 1.28
C GLN A 87 22.75 5.65 -0.01
N SER A 88 22.34 4.93 -1.06
CA SER A 88 21.96 5.53 -2.35
C SER A 88 20.72 6.42 -2.21
N LEU A 89 19.68 5.93 -1.52
CA LEU A 89 18.47 6.71 -1.20
C LEU A 89 18.82 7.99 -0.44
N ASN A 90 19.62 7.88 0.63
CA ASN A 90 20.01 9.00 1.46
C ASN A 90 20.81 10.05 0.68
N SER A 91 21.78 9.63 -0.13
CA SER A 91 22.56 10.54 -0.98
C SER A 91 21.72 11.34 -1.99
N LYS A 92 20.54 10.83 -2.34
CA LYS A 92 19.59 11.45 -3.28
C LYS A 92 18.48 12.24 -2.56
N GLY A 93 18.55 12.39 -1.24
CA GLY A 93 17.55 13.09 -0.44
C GLY A 93 16.22 12.34 -0.31
N SER A 94 16.22 11.03 -0.54
CA SER A 94 15.07 10.13 -0.33
C SER A 94 15.31 9.24 0.90
N GLY A 95 14.40 8.33 1.20
CA GLY A 95 14.49 7.41 2.33
C GLY A 95 13.97 6.00 2.01
N PRO A 96 14.24 5.04 2.90
CA PRO A 96 13.72 3.68 2.78
C PRO A 96 12.24 3.64 3.18
N TYR A 97 11.37 3.47 2.18
CA TYR A 97 9.92 3.55 2.35
C TYR A 97 9.24 2.20 2.11
N PHE A 98 8.29 1.85 2.98
CA PHE A 98 7.63 0.55 2.98
C PHE A 98 6.09 0.65 2.96
N TYR A 99 5.44 -0.36 2.42
CA TYR A 99 4.01 -0.62 2.53
C TYR A 99 3.80 -1.92 3.30
N LEU A 100 3.17 -1.89 4.47
CA LEU A 100 3.07 -3.06 5.36
C LEU A 100 1.70 -3.75 5.20
N PRO A 101 1.65 -4.97 4.64
CA PRO A 101 0.38 -5.63 4.31
C PRO A 101 -0.20 -6.44 5.46
N LYS A 102 -1.52 -6.63 5.41
CA LYS A 102 -2.26 -7.68 6.12
C LYS A 102 -2.04 -7.76 7.63
N LEU A 103 -1.73 -6.66 8.31
CA LEU A 103 -1.65 -6.65 9.76
C LEU A 103 -3.02 -6.94 10.38
N GLU A 104 -3.07 -7.71 11.45
CA GLU A 104 -4.31 -8.01 12.20
C GLU A 104 -4.32 -7.38 13.61
N SER A 105 -3.20 -6.83 14.09
CA SER A 105 -3.12 -6.17 15.41
C SER A 105 -2.04 -5.08 15.47
N HIS A 106 -2.21 -4.11 16.36
CA HIS A 106 -1.17 -3.15 16.75
C HIS A 106 0.09 -3.83 17.29
N LEU A 107 0.01 -5.03 17.86
CA LEU A 107 1.21 -5.76 18.28
C LEU A 107 2.09 -6.20 17.10
N GLU A 108 1.49 -6.44 15.94
CA GLU A 108 2.23 -6.72 14.70
C GLU A 108 2.84 -5.43 14.11
N ALA A 109 2.20 -4.29 14.35
CA ALA A 109 2.79 -2.98 14.06
C ALA A 109 3.99 -2.68 14.99
N ARG A 110 3.89 -3.05 16.27
CA ARG A 110 5.01 -2.99 17.23
C ARG A 110 6.17 -3.88 16.78
N LEU A 111 5.89 -5.10 16.31
CA LEU A 111 6.93 -5.98 15.76
C LEU A 111 7.67 -5.30 14.59
N TRP A 112 6.94 -4.64 13.68
CA TRP A 112 7.58 -3.84 12.61
C TRP A 112 8.42 -2.69 13.16
N ASN A 113 7.91 -1.94 14.13
CA ASN A 113 8.66 -0.86 14.79
C ASN A 113 9.98 -1.38 15.39
N ASP A 114 9.93 -2.50 16.12
CA ASP A 114 11.12 -3.11 16.74
C ASP A 114 12.14 -3.55 15.68
N VAL A 115 11.67 -4.15 14.56
CA VAL A 115 12.51 -4.50 13.42
C VAL A 115 13.16 -3.25 12.79
N PHE A 116 12.41 -2.14 12.65
CA PHE A 116 12.95 -0.90 12.11
C PHE A 116 14.01 -0.30 13.04
N VAL A 117 13.73 -0.25 14.34
CA VAL A 117 14.69 0.25 15.35
C VAL A 117 15.95 -0.59 15.34
N GLU A 118 15.84 -1.92 15.37
CA GLU A 118 17.00 -2.81 15.36
C GLU A 118 17.83 -2.64 14.08
N ALA A 119 17.18 -2.56 12.91
CA ALA A 119 17.88 -2.34 11.65
C ALA A 119 18.57 -0.97 11.60
N GLN A 120 17.95 0.08 12.15
CA GLN A 120 18.52 1.41 12.24
C GLN A 120 19.74 1.44 13.19
N VAL A 121 19.67 0.75 14.34
CA VAL A 121 20.81 0.58 15.25
C VAL A 121 21.94 -0.16 14.54
N PHE A 122 21.65 -1.30 13.92
CA PHE A 122 22.64 -2.15 13.26
C PHE A 122 23.36 -1.41 12.12
N LEU A 123 22.61 -0.68 11.28
CA LEU A 123 23.14 0.05 10.13
C LEU A 123 23.59 1.49 10.48
N LYS A 124 23.47 1.91 11.74
CA LYS A 124 23.76 3.27 12.23
C LYS A 124 23.00 4.37 11.46
N ILE A 125 21.72 4.11 11.23
CA ILE A 125 20.76 5.02 10.62
C ILE A 125 20.03 5.77 11.74
N GLU A 126 19.73 7.05 11.54
CA GLU A 126 18.94 7.82 12.50
C GLU A 126 17.54 7.20 12.71
N GLN A 127 17.02 7.24 13.93
CA GLN A 127 15.69 6.72 14.24
C GLN A 127 14.62 7.52 13.49
N GLY A 128 13.55 6.84 13.05
CA GLY A 128 12.49 7.46 12.25
C GLY A 128 12.85 7.78 10.79
N THR A 129 14.06 7.46 10.31
CA THR A 129 14.41 7.53 8.88
C THR A 129 13.62 6.55 8.00
N ILE A 130 13.37 5.33 8.48
CA ILE A 130 12.46 4.39 7.82
C ILE A 130 11.04 4.93 7.92
N LYS A 131 10.30 4.95 6.79
CA LYS A 131 8.87 5.30 6.79
C LYS A 131 8.01 4.18 6.21
N ALA A 132 6.83 3.99 6.80
CA ALA A 132 5.92 2.91 6.46
C ALA A 132 4.47 3.38 6.38
N THR A 133 3.78 3.01 5.29
CA THR A 133 2.32 3.10 5.19
C THR A 133 1.72 1.73 5.47
N VAL A 134 0.73 1.64 6.37
CA VAL A 134 0.10 0.35 6.70
C VAL A 134 -1.18 0.16 5.89
N LEU A 135 -1.35 -1.01 5.27
CA LEU A 135 -2.64 -1.38 4.68
C LEU A 135 -3.60 -1.84 5.77
N ILE A 136 -4.69 -1.09 6.00
CA ILE A 136 -5.77 -1.54 6.90
C ILE A 136 -6.69 -2.44 6.11
N GLU A 137 -6.19 -3.58 5.67
CA GLU A 137 -6.92 -4.50 4.79
C GLU A 137 -7.37 -5.77 5.51
N THR A 138 -7.43 -5.72 6.84
CA THR A 138 -8.04 -6.77 7.67
C THR A 138 -9.13 -6.16 8.54
N ILE A 139 -10.16 -6.94 8.84
CA ILE A 139 -11.28 -6.46 9.64
C ILE A 139 -10.84 -6.10 11.07
N LEU A 140 -9.86 -6.82 11.62
CA LEU A 140 -9.35 -6.57 12.97
C LEU A 140 -8.54 -5.27 13.05
N ALA A 141 -7.67 -5.01 12.07
CA ALA A 141 -6.90 -3.76 12.02
C ALA A 141 -7.79 -2.51 11.91
N ALA A 142 -9.01 -2.64 11.38
CA ALA A 142 -9.97 -1.54 11.35
C ALA A 142 -10.33 -1.02 12.75
N PHE A 143 -10.32 -1.89 13.76
CA PHE A 143 -10.62 -1.53 15.15
C PHE A 143 -9.38 -1.07 15.93
N GLU A 144 -8.18 -1.21 15.36
CA GLU A 144 -6.91 -0.90 16.02
C GLU A 144 -6.10 0.17 15.27
N MET A 145 -6.73 0.96 14.39
CA MET A 145 -6.02 1.94 13.55
C MET A 145 -5.25 2.98 14.37
N ASN A 146 -5.79 3.43 15.50
CA ASN A 146 -5.12 4.41 16.36
C ASN A 146 -3.89 3.80 17.04
N GLU A 147 -4.01 2.57 17.52
CA GLU A 147 -2.97 1.80 18.19
C GLU A 147 -1.87 1.42 17.19
N ILE A 148 -2.21 0.99 15.97
CA ILE A 148 -1.25 0.74 14.90
C ILE A 148 -0.43 2.00 14.60
N LEU A 149 -1.08 3.16 14.45
CA LEU A 149 -0.38 4.43 14.25
C LEU A 149 0.49 4.83 15.45
N TYR A 150 0.05 4.49 16.67
CA TYR A 150 0.82 4.78 17.88
C TYR A 150 2.09 3.93 17.97
N GLU A 151 1.99 2.62 17.72
CA GLU A 151 3.12 1.69 17.74
C GLU A 151 4.16 2.02 16.66
N LEU A 152 3.73 2.62 15.54
CA LEU A 152 4.61 3.05 14.44
C LEU A 152 4.83 4.58 14.41
N LYS A 153 4.55 5.34 15.47
CA LYS A 153 4.49 6.81 15.40
C LYS A 153 5.75 7.50 14.85
N ASP A 154 6.93 6.91 15.07
CA ASP A 154 8.22 7.47 14.62
C ASP A 154 8.52 7.10 13.16
N HIS A 155 7.84 6.08 12.62
CA HIS A 155 8.04 5.53 11.28
C HIS A 155 6.78 5.61 10.40
N SER A 156 5.65 6.11 10.89
CA SER A 156 4.41 6.11 10.11
C SER A 156 4.43 7.16 9.00
N ALA A 157 3.95 6.76 7.84
CA ALA A 157 3.60 7.64 6.72
C ALA A 157 2.09 7.65 6.44
N GLY A 158 1.28 6.95 7.25
CA GLY A 158 -0.17 6.87 7.09
C GLY A 158 -0.72 5.47 6.98
N LEU A 159 -1.99 5.39 6.61
CA LEU A 159 -2.76 4.15 6.40
C LEU A 159 -3.34 4.11 4.98
N ASN A 160 -3.68 2.92 4.50
CA ASN A 160 -4.31 2.72 3.20
C ASN A 160 -5.58 1.88 3.27
N CYS A 161 -6.57 2.26 2.46
CA CYS A 161 -7.81 1.51 2.27
C CYS A 161 -7.67 0.33 1.28
N GLY A 162 -7.94 -0.89 1.74
CA GLY A 162 -8.07 -2.08 0.90
C GLY A 162 -9.54 -2.49 0.72
N ARG A 163 -9.91 -3.03 -0.47
CA ARG A 163 -11.25 -3.59 -0.70
C ARG A 163 -11.26 -5.12 -0.63
N TRP A 164 -10.48 -5.78 -1.49
CA TRP A 164 -10.59 -7.23 -1.65
C TRP A 164 -10.06 -8.00 -0.45
N ASP A 165 -8.88 -7.65 0.05
CA ASP A 165 -8.34 -8.26 1.27
C ASP A 165 -9.21 -7.97 2.51
N TYR A 166 -9.79 -6.77 2.59
CA TYR A 166 -10.69 -6.40 3.69
C TYR A 166 -11.95 -7.27 3.70
N ILE A 167 -12.61 -7.42 2.55
CA ILE A 167 -13.78 -8.29 2.39
C ILE A 167 -13.40 -9.75 2.64
N PHE A 168 -12.26 -10.20 2.14
CA PHE A 168 -11.74 -11.53 2.41
C PHE A 168 -11.52 -11.77 3.91
N SER A 169 -10.90 -10.81 4.60
CA SER A 169 -10.65 -10.86 6.04
C SER A 169 -11.95 -10.91 6.84
N PHE A 170 -12.95 -10.11 6.45
CA PHE A 170 -14.30 -10.18 7.02
C PHE A 170 -14.88 -11.60 6.91
N ILE A 171 -14.89 -12.17 5.70
CA ILE A 171 -15.41 -13.53 5.47
C ILE A 171 -14.61 -14.56 6.28
N LYS A 172 -13.28 -14.47 6.28
CA LYS A 172 -12.38 -15.37 7.02
C LYS A 172 -12.68 -15.34 8.52
N ARG A 173 -12.85 -14.13 9.08
CA ARG A 173 -13.07 -13.92 10.51
C ARG A 173 -14.46 -14.41 10.94
N PHE A 174 -15.47 -14.17 10.12
CA PHE A 174 -16.87 -14.48 10.44
C PHE A 174 -17.42 -15.73 9.74
N ARG A 175 -16.56 -16.58 9.17
CA ARG A 175 -16.96 -17.78 8.39
C ARG A 175 -17.95 -18.73 9.09
N ASN A 176 -18.03 -18.69 10.42
CA ASN A 176 -18.89 -19.56 11.22
C ASN A 176 -20.19 -18.86 11.67
N ASP A 177 -20.37 -17.58 11.36
CA ASP A 177 -21.58 -16.83 11.69
C ASP A 177 -22.52 -16.80 10.45
N PRO A 178 -23.66 -17.49 10.49
CA PRO A 178 -24.60 -17.54 9.37
C PRO A 178 -25.27 -16.18 9.08
N SER A 179 -25.17 -15.21 9.98
CA SER A 179 -25.60 -13.84 9.70
C SER A 179 -24.61 -13.09 8.79
N CYS A 180 -23.33 -13.49 8.77
CA CYS A 180 -22.22 -12.77 8.12
C CYS A 180 -22.01 -13.15 6.64
N ILE A 181 -23.07 -13.62 5.97
CA ILE A 181 -22.98 -14.02 4.56
C ILE A 181 -23.07 -12.77 3.69
N LEU A 182 -22.00 -12.52 2.92
CA LEU A 182 -21.96 -11.43 1.95
C LEU A 182 -22.57 -11.84 0.60
N PRO A 183 -23.17 -10.91 -0.15
CA PRO A 183 -23.61 -11.15 -1.52
C PRO A 183 -22.41 -11.34 -2.46
N ASN A 184 -22.67 -11.44 -3.77
CA ASN A 184 -21.60 -11.48 -4.76
C ASN A 184 -20.63 -10.32 -4.55
N ARG A 185 -19.33 -10.61 -4.59
CA ARG A 185 -18.26 -9.63 -4.29
C ARG A 185 -18.34 -8.35 -5.12
N ASP A 186 -18.88 -8.42 -6.34
CA ASP A 186 -19.03 -7.26 -7.23
C ASP A 186 -20.09 -6.27 -6.72
N GLU A 187 -21.06 -6.73 -5.92
CA GLU A 187 -22.10 -5.93 -5.26
C GLU A 187 -21.64 -5.31 -3.94
N VAL A 188 -20.53 -5.78 -3.39
CA VAL A 188 -19.91 -5.30 -2.14
C VAL A 188 -18.97 -4.13 -2.45
N THR A 189 -19.55 -3.00 -2.88
CA THR A 189 -18.84 -1.78 -3.29
C THR A 189 -18.42 -0.92 -2.09
N MET A 190 -17.47 0.00 -2.29
CA MET A 190 -17.01 0.93 -1.23
C MET A 190 -18.10 1.89 -0.71
N THR A 191 -19.26 1.94 -1.37
CA THR A 191 -20.44 2.71 -0.95
C THR A 191 -21.36 1.96 0.02
N ARG A 192 -21.13 0.67 0.26
CA ARG A 192 -21.87 -0.10 1.27
C ARG A 192 -21.53 0.41 2.67
N HIS A 193 -22.51 0.38 3.58
CA HIS A 193 -22.44 1.01 4.91
C HIS A 193 -21.14 0.68 5.67
N PHE A 194 -20.81 -0.60 5.85
CA PHE A 194 -19.62 -1.00 6.60
C PHE A 194 -18.30 -0.55 5.93
N LEU A 195 -18.20 -0.58 4.60
CA LEU A 195 -17.01 -0.11 3.88
C LEU A 195 -16.89 1.41 3.87
N ASN A 196 -18.02 2.12 3.79
CA ASN A 196 -18.02 3.58 3.90
C ASN A 196 -17.61 4.01 5.32
N SER A 197 -18.12 3.34 6.35
CA SER A 197 -17.73 3.58 7.75
C SER A 197 -16.24 3.33 7.98
N TYR A 198 -15.71 2.27 7.36
CA TYR A 198 -14.28 1.97 7.35
C TYR A 198 -13.44 3.10 6.71
N VAL A 199 -13.86 3.62 5.55
CA VAL A 199 -13.20 4.76 4.89
C VAL A 199 -13.23 6.01 5.77
N ASP A 200 -14.40 6.34 6.31
CA ASP A 200 -14.57 7.53 7.14
C ASP A 200 -13.73 7.47 8.42
N GLU A 201 -13.70 6.32 9.10
CA GLU A 201 -12.88 6.10 10.29
C GLU A 201 -11.38 6.17 9.97
N LEU A 202 -10.93 5.60 8.85
CA LEU A 202 -9.52 5.64 8.44
C LEU A 202 -9.07 7.08 8.19
N ILE A 203 -9.82 7.86 7.41
CA ILE A 203 -9.48 9.26 7.10
C ILE A 203 -9.43 10.08 8.39
N LYS A 204 -10.48 9.98 9.22
CA LYS A 204 -10.55 10.68 10.50
C LYS A 204 -9.36 10.33 11.40
N THR A 205 -9.04 9.04 11.54
CA THR A 205 -7.95 8.58 12.39
C THR A 205 -6.59 9.05 11.88
N CYS A 206 -6.30 8.91 10.58
CA CYS A 206 -5.07 9.40 9.97
C CYS A 206 -4.90 10.91 10.15
N HIS A 207 -5.91 11.69 9.77
CA HIS A 207 -5.82 13.14 9.77
C HIS A 207 -5.73 13.71 11.19
N LYS A 208 -6.38 13.08 12.18
CA LYS A 208 -6.22 13.43 13.60
C LYS A 208 -4.77 13.26 14.08
N ARG A 209 -4.00 12.35 13.49
CA ARG A 209 -2.58 12.10 13.79
C ARG A 209 -1.61 12.78 12.82
N ASN A 210 -2.11 13.60 11.91
CA ASN A 210 -1.33 14.30 10.88
C ASN A 210 -0.52 13.35 9.96
N VAL A 211 -1.10 12.20 9.61
CA VAL A 211 -0.54 11.26 8.64
C VAL A 211 -1.49 11.05 7.47
N HIS A 212 -1.01 10.49 6.36
CA HIS A 212 -1.81 10.32 5.15
C HIS A 212 -2.89 9.22 5.30
N ALA A 213 -4.03 9.44 4.67
CA ALA A 213 -5.11 8.49 4.45
C ALA A 213 -5.22 8.14 2.96
N MET A 214 -4.71 6.99 2.56
CA MET A 214 -4.67 6.58 1.15
C MET A 214 -5.94 5.82 0.75
N GLY A 215 -6.48 6.14 -0.43
CA GLY A 215 -7.58 5.43 -1.07
C GLY A 215 -7.15 4.10 -1.70
N GLY A 216 -8.12 3.37 -2.25
CA GLY A 216 -7.93 2.01 -2.74
C GLY A 216 -7.47 1.90 -4.20
N MET A 217 -7.37 0.66 -4.66
CA MET A 217 -6.90 0.32 -6.01
C MET A 217 -7.98 0.46 -7.10
N ALA A 218 -7.65 1.11 -8.22
CA ALA A 218 -8.32 0.86 -9.51
C ALA A 218 -7.48 -0.09 -10.37
N ALA A 219 -8.01 -1.28 -10.60
CA ALA A 219 -7.32 -2.38 -11.29
C ALA A 219 -7.71 -2.53 -12.78
N GLN A 220 -8.54 -1.63 -13.31
CA GLN A 220 -9.02 -1.71 -14.69
C GLN A 220 -7.87 -1.55 -15.69
N ILE A 221 -7.83 -2.42 -16.70
CA ILE A 221 -6.91 -2.30 -17.83
C ILE A 221 -7.66 -1.60 -18.98
N PRO A 222 -7.13 -0.50 -19.55
CA PRO A 222 -7.74 0.17 -20.70
C PRO A 222 -7.99 -0.80 -21.87
N ILE A 223 -9.21 -0.78 -22.40
CA ILE A 223 -9.68 -1.70 -23.44
C ILE A 223 -9.42 -1.05 -24.80
N LYS A 224 -8.48 -1.60 -25.58
CA LYS A 224 -8.07 -1.01 -26.87
C LYS A 224 -9.04 -1.28 -28.03
N ASN A 225 -9.77 -2.40 -27.97
CA ASN A 225 -10.54 -2.92 -29.11
C ASN A 225 -12.05 -2.63 -29.00
N ASP A 226 -12.49 -1.87 -27.99
CA ASP A 226 -13.90 -1.55 -27.75
C ASP A 226 -13.99 -0.19 -27.04
N ALA A 227 -14.21 0.87 -27.84
CA ALA A 227 -14.17 2.25 -27.36
C ALA A 227 -15.31 2.55 -26.37
N GLU A 228 -16.51 2.01 -26.60
CA GLU A 228 -17.67 2.19 -25.74
C GLU A 228 -17.47 1.51 -24.37
N LYS A 229 -17.04 0.24 -24.35
CA LYS A 229 -16.72 -0.44 -23.08
C LYS A 229 -15.56 0.22 -22.37
N ASN A 230 -14.54 0.68 -23.10
CA ASN A 230 -13.43 1.40 -22.50
C ASN A 230 -13.93 2.68 -21.83
N LYS A 231 -14.75 3.47 -22.53
CA LYS A 231 -15.32 4.70 -21.99
C LYS A 231 -16.10 4.45 -20.70
N LEU A 232 -17.01 3.47 -20.70
CA LEU A 232 -17.77 3.10 -19.50
C LEU A 232 -16.86 2.68 -18.33
N ALA A 233 -15.80 1.91 -18.60
CA ALA A 233 -14.85 1.49 -17.58
C ALA A 233 -14.03 2.67 -17.03
N MET A 234 -13.56 3.57 -17.90
CA MET A 234 -12.78 4.74 -17.50
C MET A 234 -13.63 5.76 -16.74
N ASP A 235 -14.88 5.99 -17.17
CA ASP A 235 -15.84 6.86 -16.48
C ASP A 235 -16.13 6.33 -15.06
N LYS A 236 -16.20 5.00 -14.88
CA LYS A 236 -16.32 4.37 -13.55
C LYS A 236 -15.08 4.59 -12.68
N VAL A 237 -13.88 4.42 -13.23
CA VAL A 237 -12.63 4.70 -12.51
C VAL A 237 -12.59 6.16 -12.06
N GLN A 238 -12.90 7.09 -12.96
CA GLN A 238 -12.92 8.52 -12.64
C GLN A 238 -13.91 8.83 -11.50
N SER A 239 -15.13 8.29 -11.58
CA SER A 239 -16.15 8.46 -10.54
C SER A 239 -15.70 7.91 -9.19
N ASP A 240 -15.10 6.71 -9.18
CA ASP A 240 -14.58 6.09 -7.96
C ASP A 240 -13.42 6.91 -7.35
N LYS A 241 -12.53 7.47 -8.17
CA LYS A 241 -11.41 8.31 -7.69
C LYS A 241 -11.87 9.68 -7.22
N LEU A 242 -12.84 10.28 -7.89
CA LEU A 242 -13.45 11.52 -7.45
C LEU A 242 -14.19 11.34 -6.12
N ARG A 243 -14.84 10.18 -5.90
CA ARG A 243 -15.45 9.83 -4.61
C ARG A 243 -14.41 9.74 -3.50
N GLU A 244 -13.27 9.07 -3.74
CA GLU A 244 -12.17 8.98 -2.78
C GLU A 244 -11.60 10.35 -2.42
N ALA A 245 -11.32 11.18 -3.44
CA ALA A 245 -10.84 12.55 -3.23
C ALA A 245 -11.85 13.37 -2.41
N LYS A 246 -13.14 13.34 -2.75
CA LYS A 246 -14.20 14.05 -2.01
C LYS A 246 -14.40 13.56 -0.58
N ALA A 247 -14.14 12.28 -0.29
CA ALA A 247 -14.20 11.75 1.06
C ALA A 247 -13.06 12.29 1.95
N GLY A 248 -11.98 12.79 1.34
CA GLY A 248 -10.83 13.34 2.04
C GLY A 248 -9.57 12.47 2.00
N HIS A 249 -9.48 11.47 1.12
CA HIS A 249 -8.23 10.73 0.93
C HIS A 249 -7.11 11.63 0.38
N ASP A 250 -5.87 11.44 0.82
CA ASP A 250 -4.72 12.23 0.35
C ASP A 250 -4.17 11.74 -1.00
N GLY A 251 -4.54 10.54 -1.41
CA GLY A 251 -4.13 9.95 -2.67
C GLY A 251 -4.85 8.64 -2.94
N THR A 252 -4.50 7.99 -4.04
CA THR A 252 -5.17 6.76 -4.50
C THR A 252 -4.19 5.80 -5.18
N TRP A 253 -4.61 4.55 -5.38
CA TRP A 253 -3.89 3.55 -6.17
C TRP A 253 -4.49 3.29 -7.55
N ILE A 254 -3.60 3.00 -8.50
CA ILE A 254 -3.88 2.50 -9.84
C ILE A 254 -2.94 1.33 -10.18
N ALA A 255 -3.42 0.33 -10.92
CA ALA A 255 -2.62 -0.84 -11.29
C ALA A 255 -1.97 -0.72 -12.69
N HIS A 256 -2.37 0.28 -13.48
CA HIS A 256 -1.92 0.42 -14.86
C HIS A 256 -1.57 1.89 -15.18
N PRO A 257 -0.42 2.18 -15.81
CA PRO A 257 0.01 3.56 -16.11
C PRO A 257 -1.00 4.38 -16.90
N GLY A 258 -1.78 3.74 -17.78
CA GLY A 258 -2.85 4.40 -18.55
C GLY A 258 -4.01 4.96 -17.72
N LEU A 259 -4.06 4.73 -16.41
CA LEU A 259 -5.04 5.32 -15.50
C LEU A 259 -4.50 6.56 -14.76
N SER A 260 -3.22 6.91 -14.92
CA SER A 260 -2.58 7.98 -14.13
C SER A 260 -3.28 9.32 -14.30
N THR A 261 -3.53 9.76 -15.53
CA THR A 261 -4.22 11.02 -15.82
C THR A 261 -5.62 11.05 -15.20
N ILE A 262 -6.40 9.96 -15.33
CA ILE A 262 -7.75 9.88 -14.77
C ILE A 262 -7.74 10.04 -13.25
N ALA A 263 -6.79 9.39 -12.57
CA ALA A 263 -6.64 9.48 -11.13
C ALA A 263 -6.16 10.87 -10.68
N MET A 264 -5.17 11.45 -11.38
CA MET A 264 -4.66 12.79 -11.10
C MET A 264 -5.76 13.85 -11.28
N ASP A 265 -6.45 13.87 -12.42
CA ASP A 265 -7.52 14.83 -12.70
C ASP A 265 -8.62 14.79 -11.62
N ALA A 266 -8.97 13.59 -11.14
CA ALA A 266 -9.95 13.43 -10.08
C ALA A 266 -9.49 14.06 -8.75
N PHE A 267 -8.24 13.85 -8.34
CA PHE A 267 -7.70 14.40 -7.11
C PHE A 267 -7.40 15.90 -7.23
N ASP A 268 -6.82 16.35 -8.33
CA ASP A 268 -6.53 17.76 -8.61
C ASP A 268 -7.81 18.61 -8.61
N SER A 269 -8.93 18.06 -9.07
CA SER A 269 -10.23 18.75 -9.06
C SER A 269 -10.77 19.05 -7.65
N VAL A 270 -10.32 18.32 -6.63
CA VAL A 270 -10.77 18.46 -5.23
C VAL A 270 -9.71 19.14 -4.37
N MET A 271 -8.44 18.73 -4.53
CA MET A 271 -7.32 19.22 -3.74
C MET A 271 -6.78 20.56 -4.24
N ALA A 272 -7.08 20.91 -5.49
CA ALA A 272 -6.56 22.10 -6.17
C ALA A 272 -5.02 22.14 -6.04
N ASN A 273 -4.48 23.17 -5.38
CA ASN A 273 -3.03 23.34 -5.18
C ASN A 273 -2.52 22.76 -3.85
N ASN A 274 -3.37 22.10 -3.06
CA ASN A 274 -2.93 21.51 -1.79
C ASN A 274 -2.24 20.15 -2.05
N PRO A 275 -1.09 19.87 -1.43
CA PRO A 275 -0.36 18.62 -1.62
C PRO A 275 -1.06 17.41 -0.98
N ASN A 276 -1.95 17.63 -0.01
CA ASN A 276 -2.71 16.63 0.71
C ASN A 276 -3.96 17.26 1.35
N GLN A 277 -4.81 16.44 1.95
CA GLN A 277 -6.05 16.79 2.64
C GLN A 277 -5.98 16.58 4.17
N ILE A 278 -4.78 16.41 4.75
CA ILE A 278 -4.56 16.17 6.19
C ILE A 278 -5.22 17.25 7.09
N SER A 279 -5.39 18.47 6.59
CA SER A 279 -6.08 19.56 7.29
C SER A 279 -7.58 19.29 7.50
N ASN A 280 -8.20 18.47 6.65
CA ASN A 280 -9.59 18.02 6.79
C ASN A 280 -9.70 16.96 7.90
N LYS A 281 -9.88 17.39 9.15
CA LYS A 281 -9.90 16.47 10.30
C LYS A 281 -11.11 15.53 10.38
N ARG A 282 -12.09 15.66 9.47
CA ARG A 282 -13.34 14.88 9.48
C ARG A 282 -14.02 14.86 10.86
N ASN A 283 -14.09 16.03 11.52
CA ASN A 283 -14.73 16.17 12.85
C ASN A 283 -16.25 15.92 12.80
N ASP A 284 -16.84 15.96 11.62
CA ASP A 284 -18.22 15.60 11.30
C ASP A 284 -18.50 14.09 11.44
N VAL A 285 -17.47 13.25 11.33
CA VAL A 285 -17.61 11.80 11.36
C VAL A 285 -17.73 11.29 12.78
N ASN A 286 -18.84 10.64 13.09
CA ASN A 286 -19.00 9.82 14.28
C ASN A 286 -19.39 8.39 13.88
N THR A 287 -18.36 7.59 13.60
CA THR A 287 -18.44 6.20 13.19
C THR A 287 -18.46 5.31 14.42
N THR A 288 -19.52 4.53 14.58
CA THR A 288 -19.40 3.21 15.21
C THR A 288 -18.96 2.26 14.10
N LEU A 289 -17.82 1.59 14.24
CA LEU A 289 -17.47 0.50 13.33
C LEU A 289 -18.49 -0.63 13.54
N VAL A 290 -19.56 -0.61 12.74
CA VAL A 290 -20.61 -1.63 12.75
C VAL A 290 -20.24 -2.68 11.71
N ILE A 291 -20.35 -3.95 12.10
CA ILE A 291 -20.07 -5.10 11.24
C ILE A 291 -21.25 -5.37 10.27
N TYR A 292 -22.32 -4.55 10.32
CA TYR A 292 -23.52 -4.59 9.47
C TYR A 292 -24.10 -3.21 9.21
#